data_AF-A0A815DPC6-F1
#
_entry.id   AF-A0A815DPC6-F1
#
_cell.length_a   1.000
_cell.length_b   1.000
_cell.length_c   1.000
_cell.angle_alpha   90.00
_cell.angle_beta   90.00
_cell.angle_gamma   90.00
#
_symmetry.space_group_name_H-M   'P 1'
#
loop_
_entity.id
_entity.type
_entity.pdbx_description
1 polymer ?
#
loop_
_entity_poly.entity_id
_entity_poly.type
_entity_poly.pdbx_seq_one_letter_code
_entity_poly.pdbx_strand_id
1 'polypeptide(L)'
;MSAYSASKYAMESFSDCLRREMFPWGLRVSAVEPGFMQTPILKGLKSFQEISSTITSEAQERWGEDFLKNRLDAEKNSLFVKLAEDPMKVVRVLEHAVMNTSPNIRYRPGWQSNFFFPLSCLPASTVDWFLRKVTGISAVPHYVKKQQKD
;
A
#
# COMPACT_ATOMS: atom_id res chain seq x y z
N MET A 1 -6.81 2.46 0.11
CA MET A 1 -5.41 2.92 0.00
C MET A 1 -5.07 4.12 0.89
N SER A 2 -5.76 5.27 0.82
CA SER A 2 -5.38 6.49 1.57
C SER A 2 -5.16 6.30 3.08
N ALA A 3 -6.14 5.76 3.80
CA ALA A 3 -6.02 5.54 5.25
C ALA A 3 -4.88 4.57 5.62
N TYR A 4 -4.68 3.53 4.80
CA TYR A 4 -3.57 2.58 4.97
C TYR A 4 -2.22 3.27 4.76
N SER A 5 -2.07 4.03 3.67
CA SER A 5 -0.84 4.79 3.36
C SER A 5 -0.51 5.79 4.45
N ALA A 6 -1.51 6.52 4.97
CA ALA A 6 -1.33 7.46 6.08
C ALA A 6 -0.78 6.76 7.34
N SER A 7 -1.38 5.63 7.72
CA SER A 7 -0.91 4.82 8.84
C SER A 7 0.53 4.32 8.66
N LYS A 8 0.90 3.88 7.45
CA LYS A 8 2.26 3.37 7.17
C LYS A 8 3.32 4.46 7.12
N TYR A 9 2.99 5.63 6.57
CA TYR A 9 3.87 6.81 6.65
C TYR A 9 4.06 7.29 8.11
N ALA A 10 3.01 7.25 8.93
CA ALA A 10 3.13 7.58 10.35
C ALA A 10 4.09 6.62 11.08
N MET A 11 4.05 5.32 10.74
CA MET A 11 4.95 4.31 11.30
C MET A 11 6.42 4.55 10.92
N GLU A 12 6.67 5.03 9.71
CA GLU A 12 8.01 5.43 9.26
C GLU A 12 8.55 6.61 10.09
N SER A 13 7.76 7.68 10.21
CA SER A 13 8.11 8.84 11.03
C SER A 13 8.35 8.46 12.49
N PHE A 14 7.51 7.58 13.04
CA PHE A 14 7.65 7.08 14.41
C PHE A 14 8.97 6.32 14.57
N SER A 15 9.30 5.40 13.66
CA SER A 15 10.55 4.64 13.68
C SER A 15 11.79 5.54 13.63
N ASP A 16 11.76 6.59 12.80
CA ASP A 16 12.87 7.54 12.70
C ASP A 16 13.07 8.36 13.98
N CYS A 17 11.98 8.78 14.64
CA CYS A 17 12.05 9.43 15.96
C CYS A 17 12.59 8.46 17.02
N LEU A 18 12.01 7.27 17.12
CA LEU A 18 12.41 6.26 18.08
C LEU A 18 13.89 5.91 17.95
N ARG A 19 14.41 5.78 16.72
CA ARG A 19 15.84 5.54 16.49
C ARG A 19 16.74 6.62 17.12
N ARG A 20 16.35 7.89 17.06
CA ARG A 20 17.12 9.01 17.65
C ARG A 20 17.00 9.01 19.17
N GLU A 21 15.82 8.73 19.70
CA GLU A 21 15.56 8.65 21.14
C GLU A 21 16.30 7.49 21.81
N MET A 22 16.39 6.35 21.11
CA MET A 22 17.06 5.13 21.57
C MET A 22 18.59 5.17 21.43
N PHE A 23 19.12 6.08 20.60
CA PHE A 23 20.55 6.17 20.31
C PHE A 23 21.45 6.32 21.56
N PRO A 24 21.13 7.17 22.55
CA PRO A 24 21.92 7.30 23.77
C PRO A 24 22.01 6.03 24.62
N TRP A 25 21.09 5.08 24.44
CA TRP A 25 21.05 3.81 25.17
C TRP A 25 21.78 2.69 24.44
N GLY A 26 22.44 2.99 23.32
CA GLY A 26 23.09 1.98 22.48
C GLY A 26 22.11 1.04 21.75
N LEU A 27 20.81 1.35 21.76
CA LEU A 27 19.78 0.57 21.12
C LEU A 27 19.66 0.94 19.63
N ARG A 28 19.46 -0.08 18.79
CA ARG A 28 19.28 0.07 17.34
C ARG A 28 17.81 -0.14 16.99
N VAL A 29 17.30 0.69 16.10
CA VAL A 29 15.93 0.60 15.55
C VAL A 29 16.04 0.43 14.05
N SER A 30 15.37 -0.59 13.51
CA SER A 30 15.34 -0.91 12.08
C SER A 30 13.89 -0.99 11.60
N ALA A 31 13.59 -0.40 10.44
CA ALA A 31 12.30 -0.54 9.77
C ALA A 31 12.38 -1.57 8.64
N VAL A 32 11.37 -2.43 8.53
CA VAL A 32 11.23 -3.39 7.42
C VAL A 32 10.03 -2.97 6.57
N GLU A 33 10.33 -2.59 5.32
CA GLU A 33 9.39 -2.01 4.35
C GLU A 33 9.21 -2.98 3.17
N PRO A 34 8.42 -4.06 3.33
CA PRO A 34 8.20 -5.03 2.26
C PRO A 34 7.35 -4.48 1.12
N GLY A 35 7.55 -5.03 -0.08
CA GLY A 35 6.56 -4.95 -1.15
C GLY A 35 5.33 -5.83 -0.87
N PHE A 36 4.52 -6.08 -1.90
CA PHE A 36 3.42 -7.05 -1.79
C PHE A 36 3.98 -8.46 -1.54
N MET A 37 3.50 -9.11 -0.49
CA MET A 37 3.89 -10.47 -0.09
C MET A 37 2.67 -11.39 -0.06
N GLN A 38 2.85 -12.67 -0.41
CA GLN A 38 1.79 -13.68 -0.46
C GLN A 38 1.31 -14.07 0.95
N THR A 39 0.59 -13.15 1.59
CA THR A 39 0.01 -13.32 2.92
C THR A 39 -1.52 -13.25 2.85
N PRO A 40 -2.25 -13.71 3.88
CA PRO A 40 -3.72 -13.65 3.89
C PRO A 40 -4.29 -12.23 3.72
N ILE A 41 -3.52 -11.16 3.97
CA ILE A 41 -3.97 -9.78 3.76
C ILE A 41 -4.39 -9.51 2.31
N LEU A 42 -3.74 -10.15 1.34
CA LEU A 42 -4.10 -10.04 -0.08
C LEU A 42 -5.40 -10.78 -0.41
N LYS A 43 -5.70 -11.85 0.34
CA LYS A 43 -6.96 -12.60 0.23
C LYS A 43 -8.12 -11.91 0.96
N GLY A 44 -7.81 -11.08 1.96
CA GLY A 44 -8.76 -10.28 2.73
C GLY A 44 -9.26 -9.01 2.02
N LEU A 45 -8.95 -8.82 0.73
CA LEU A 45 -9.59 -7.79 -0.07
C LEU A 45 -11.10 -8.10 -0.17
N LYS A 46 -11.90 -7.33 0.58
CA LYS A 46 -13.35 -7.54 0.71
C LYS A 46 -14.03 -7.69 -0.65
N SER A 47 -15.00 -8.60 -0.73
CA SER A 47 -15.87 -8.69 -1.89
C SER A 47 -16.79 -7.46 -2.00
N PHE A 48 -17.32 -7.22 -3.20
CA PHE A 48 -18.35 -6.18 -3.39
C PHE A 48 -19.54 -6.40 -2.46
N GLN A 49 -19.94 -7.66 -2.25
CA GLN A 49 -21.05 -8.03 -1.36
C GLN A 49 -20.79 -7.59 0.09
N GLU A 50 -19.60 -7.87 0.63
CA GLU A 50 -19.20 -7.45 1.99
C GLU A 50 -19.15 -5.93 2.16
N ILE A 51 -18.74 -5.21 1.11
CA ILE A 51 -18.72 -3.74 1.17
C ILE A 51 -20.14 -3.20 1.06
N SER A 52 -20.96 -3.73 0.14
CA SER A 52 -22.35 -3.33 -0.06
C SER A 52 -23.21 -3.50 1.19
N SER A 53 -22.95 -4.53 2.00
CA SER A 53 -23.69 -4.75 3.26
C SER A 53 -23.22 -3.86 4.42
N THR A 54 -22.04 -3.25 4.31
CA THR A 54 -21.47 -2.39 5.36
C THR A 54 -21.70 -0.90 5.09
N ILE A 55 -21.82 -0.50 3.82
CA ILE A 55 -21.98 0.91 3.44
C ILE A 55 -23.44 1.36 3.58
N THR A 56 -23.63 2.64 3.87
CA THR A 56 -24.95 3.27 3.91
C THR A 56 -25.58 3.31 2.52
N SER A 57 -26.92 3.29 2.46
CA SER A 57 -27.68 3.41 1.20
C SER A 57 -27.28 4.66 0.39
N GLU A 58 -27.07 5.81 1.05
CA GLU A 58 -26.59 7.03 0.43
C GLU A 58 -25.22 6.86 -0.24
N ALA A 59 -24.29 6.15 0.41
CA ALA A 59 -22.96 5.90 -0.14
C ALA A 59 -23.05 4.97 -1.35
N GLN A 60 -23.91 3.95 -1.32
CA GLN A 60 -24.11 3.04 -2.45
C GLN A 60 -24.64 3.78 -3.67
N GLU A 61 -25.64 4.66 -3.50
CA GLU A 61 -26.17 5.50 -4.58
C GLU A 61 -25.13 6.48 -5.12
N ARG A 62 -24.40 7.16 -4.23
CA ARG A 62 -23.40 8.18 -4.61
C ARG A 62 -22.27 7.61 -5.45
N TRP A 63 -21.71 6.47 -5.03
CA TRP A 63 -20.58 5.85 -5.72
C TRP A 63 -21.05 5.04 -6.93
N GLY A 64 -22.20 4.37 -6.82
CA GLY A 64 -22.75 3.46 -7.83
C GLY A 64 -22.10 2.08 -7.76
N GLU A 65 -22.90 1.04 -8.01
CA GLU A 65 -22.46 -0.35 -7.93
C GLU A 65 -21.35 -0.68 -8.93
N ASP A 66 -21.48 -0.22 -10.17
CA ASP A 66 -20.49 -0.44 -11.24
C ASP A 66 -19.11 0.12 -10.85
N PHE A 67 -19.08 1.31 -10.26
CA PHE A 67 -17.82 1.93 -9.83
C PHE A 67 -17.17 1.11 -8.72
N LEU A 68 -17.93 0.73 -7.70
CA LEU A 68 -17.44 -0.05 -6.57
C LEU A 68 -16.95 -1.43 -7.01
N LYS A 69 -17.72 -2.12 -7.84
CA LYS A 69 -17.35 -3.44 -8.39
C LYS A 69 -16.08 -3.36 -9.23
N ASN A 70 -16.03 -2.44 -10.19
CA ASN A 70 -14.85 -2.25 -11.04
C ASN A 70 -13.60 -1.90 -10.23
N ARG A 71 -13.74 -1.08 -9.19
CA ARG A 71 -12.62 -0.70 -8.33
C ARG A 71 -12.09 -1.87 -7.50
N LEU A 72 -12.98 -2.71 -6.96
CA LEU A 72 -12.61 -3.89 -6.20
C LEU A 72 -11.97 -4.96 -7.10
N ASP A 73 -12.53 -5.16 -8.29
CA ASP A 73 -11.96 -6.09 -9.26
C ASP A 73 -10.60 -5.61 -9.76
N ALA A 74 -10.41 -4.30 -9.97
CA ALA A 74 -9.10 -3.72 -10.33
C ALA A 74 -8.07 -3.87 -9.19
N GLU A 75 -8.46 -3.66 -7.94
CA GLU A 75 -7.56 -3.87 -6.79
C GLU A 75 -7.16 -5.35 -6.65
N LYS A 76 -8.12 -6.29 -6.76
CA LYS A 76 -7.86 -7.73 -6.70
C LYS A 76 -7.01 -8.24 -7.85
N ASN A 77 -7.27 -7.74 -9.06
CA ASN A 77 -6.57 -8.17 -10.27
C ASN A 77 -5.32 -7.34 -10.58
N SER A 78 -4.93 -6.44 -9.69
CA SER A 78 -3.75 -5.59 -9.83
C SER A 78 -2.50 -6.41 -10.09
N LEU A 79 -1.66 -5.94 -11.01
CA LEU A 79 -0.38 -6.56 -11.33
C LEU A 79 0.50 -6.70 -10.07
N PHE A 80 0.44 -5.74 -9.15
CA PHE A 80 1.24 -5.75 -7.92
C PHE A 80 0.83 -6.87 -6.95
N VAL A 81 -0.47 -7.16 -6.88
CA VAL A 81 -1.01 -8.28 -6.07
C VAL A 81 -0.63 -9.62 -6.70
N LYS A 82 -0.71 -9.73 -8.03
CA LYS A 82 -0.33 -10.95 -8.77
C LYS A 82 1.16 -11.25 -8.68
N LEU A 83 1.99 -10.21 -8.69
CA LEU A 83 3.45 -10.30 -8.57
C LEU A 83 3.92 -10.26 -7.10
N ALA A 84 3.05 -10.56 -6.15
CA ALA A 84 3.40 -10.64 -4.74
C ALA A 84 4.44 -11.75 -4.51
N GLU A 85 5.42 -11.46 -3.67
CA GLU A 85 6.57 -12.34 -3.44
C GLU A 85 6.38 -13.23 -2.20
N ASP A 86 7.26 -14.22 -2.07
CA ASP A 86 7.31 -15.12 -0.92
C ASP A 86 7.61 -14.35 0.39
N PRO A 87 6.75 -14.44 1.41
CA PRO A 87 6.96 -13.83 2.74
C PRO A 87 8.28 -14.23 3.40
N MET A 88 8.89 -15.35 3.04
CA MET A 88 10.20 -15.75 3.58
C MET A 88 11.31 -14.73 3.28
N LYS A 89 11.15 -13.86 2.28
CA LYS A 89 12.06 -12.72 2.07
C LYS A 89 12.08 -11.77 3.27
N VAL A 90 10.93 -11.57 3.92
CA VAL A 90 10.81 -10.75 5.13
C VAL A 90 11.44 -11.48 6.32
N VAL A 91 11.20 -12.77 6.47
CA VAL A 91 11.76 -13.58 7.56
C VAL A 91 13.30 -13.55 7.54
N ARG A 92 13.92 -13.73 6.37
CA ARG A 92 15.38 -13.63 6.21
C ARG A 92 15.94 -12.25 6.56
N VAL A 93 15.20 -11.19 6.23
CA VAL A 93 15.57 -9.82 6.61
C VAL A 93 15.48 -9.62 8.12
N LEU A 94 14.45 -10.16 8.77
CA LEU A 94 14.31 -10.10 10.23
C LEU A 94 15.43 -10.86 10.92
N GLU A 95 15.76 -12.06 10.45
CA GLU A 95 16.91 -12.85 10.92
C GLU A 95 18.20 -12.05 10.80
N HIS A 96 18.47 -11.46 9.64
CA HIS A 96 19.64 -10.60 9.45
C HIS A 96 19.63 -9.38 10.39
N ALA A 97 18.48 -8.71 10.55
CA ALA A 97 18.38 -7.52 11.39
C ALA A 97 18.63 -7.80 12.88
N VAL A 98 18.24 -8.99 13.37
CA VAL A 98 18.43 -9.39 14.77
C VAL A 98 19.82 -9.96 15.02
N MET A 99 20.38 -10.70 14.06
CA MET A 99 21.65 -11.42 14.24
C MET A 99 22.89 -10.56 13.92
N ASN A 100 22.73 -9.46 13.20
CA ASN A 100 23.85 -8.62 12.79
C ASN A 100 24.22 -7.60 13.89
N THR A 101 25.53 -7.41 14.12
CA THR A 101 26.06 -6.43 15.08
C THR A 101 25.83 -4.98 14.64
N SER A 102 25.63 -4.75 13.33
CA SER A 102 25.33 -3.44 12.75
C SER A 102 24.19 -3.54 11.74
N PRO A 103 22.94 -3.70 12.19
CA PRO A 103 21.80 -3.81 11.29
C PRO A 103 21.53 -2.49 10.57
N ASN A 104 21.01 -2.59 9.33
CA ASN A 104 20.59 -1.44 8.55
C ASN A 104 19.38 -0.76 9.19
N ILE A 105 19.33 0.57 9.11
CA ILE A 105 18.18 1.36 9.60
C ILE A 105 16.90 1.00 8.83
N ARG A 106 17.02 0.66 7.54
CA ARG A 106 15.88 0.28 6.69
C ARG A 106 16.20 -0.92 5.83
N TYR A 107 15.27 -1.86 5.79
CA TYR A 107 15.30 -3.02 4.92
C TYR A 107 14.11 -3.00 3.99
N ARG A 108 14.34 -3.27 2.70
CA ARG A 108 13.30 -3.33 1.66
C ARG A 108 13.29 -4.71 1.01
N PRO A 109 12.71 -5.71 1.68
CA PRO A 109 12.56 -7.03 1.06
C PRO A 109 11.56 -6.95 -0.10
N GLY A 110 11.99 -7.45 -1.25
CA GLY A 110 11.17 -7.58 -2.45
C GLY A 110 11.56 -6.63 -3.59
N TRP A 111 11.30 -7.03 -4.82
CA TRP A 111 11.61 -6.21 -6.00
C TRP A 111 10.70 -4.97 -6.05
N GLN A 112 9.45 -5.11 -5.61
CA GLN A 112 8.47 -4.01 -5.66
C GLN A 112 8.91 -2.84 -4.78
N SER A 113 9.32 -3.09 -3.52
CA SER A 113 9.78 -2.02 -2.62
C SER A 113 11.04 -1.34 -3.14
N ASN A 114 11.98 -2.11 -3.73
CA ASN A 114 13.18 -1.57 -4.36
C ASN A 114 12.91 -0.77 -5.65
N PHE A 115 11.85 -1.12 -6.39
CA PHE A 115 11.43 -0.38 -7.58
C PHE A 115 10.64 0.90 -7.24
N PHE A 116 9.74 0.83 -6.26
CA PHE A 116 8.86 1.94 -5.89
C PHE A 116 9.53 3.04 -5.07
N PHE A 117 10.54 2.70 -4.27
CA PHE A 117 11.28 3.69 -3.51
C PHE A 117 11.92 4.78 -4.41
N PRO A 118 12.75 4.46 -5.41
CA PRO A 118 13.31 5.50 -6.28
C PRO A 118 12.23 6.24 -7.09
N LEU A 119 11.15 5.55 -7.48
CA LEU A 119 9.99 6.18 -8.13
C LEU A 119 9.35 7.25 -7.23
N SER A 120 9.28 7.02 -5.91
CA SER A 120 8.73 8.00 -4.96
C SER A 120 9.57 9.27 -4.79
N CYS A 121 10.83 9.26 -5.24
CA CYS A 121 11.69 10.44 -5.24
C CYS A 121 11.51 11.32 -6.48
N LEU A 122 10.72 10.88 -7.47
CA LEU A 122 10.45 11.65 -8.70
C LEU A 122 9.33 12.69 -8.47
N PRO A 123 9.19 13.70 -9.35
CA PRO A 123 8.11 14.67 -9.29
C PRO A 123 6.73 13.99 -9.28
N ALA A 124 5.80 14.52 -8.47
CA ALA A 124 4.46 13.97 -8.29
C ALA A 124 3.72 13.75 -9.61
N SER A 125 3.83 14.69 -10.56
CA SER A 125 3.20 14.58 -11.88
C SER A 125 3.65 13.34 -12.66
N THR A 126 4.93 12.97 -12.55
CA THR A 126 5.51 11.81 -13.23
C THR A 126 5.03 10.51 -12.59
N VAL A 127 5.03 10.46 -11.27
CA VAL A 127 4.56 9.31 -10.49
C VAL A 127 3.07 9.09 -10.74
N ASP A 128 2.26 10.14 -10.67
CA ASP A 128 0.82 10.08 -10.91
C ASP A 128 0.49 9.64 -12.32
N TRP A 129 1.20 10.15 -13.33
CA TRP A 129 1.03 9.72 -14.71
C TRP A 129 1.34 8.22 -14.88
N PHE A 130 2.45 7.76 -14.31
CA PHE A 130 2.86 6.35 -14.36
C PHE A 130 1.83 5.45 -13.66
N LEU A 131 1.43 5.80 -12.43
CA LEU A 131 0.45 5.03 -11.66
C LEU A 131 -0.91 4.99 -12.35
N ARG A 132 -1.38 6.08 -12.96
CA ARG A 132 -2.62 6.09 -13.75
C ARG A 132 -2.55 5.12 -14.93
N LYS A 133 -1.41 5.06 -15.62
CA LYS A 133 -1.20 4.12 -16.74
C LYS A 133 -1.16 2.66 -16.28
N VAL A 134 -0.47 2.36 -15.19
CA VAL A 134 -0.30 0.98 -14.71
C VAL A 134 -1.56 0.45 -14.04
N THR A 135 -2.27 1.28 -13.27
CA THR A 135 -3.48 0.86 -12.55
C THR A 135 -4.74 0.89 -13.41
N GLY A 136 -4.71 1.59 -14.55
CA GLY A 136 -5.86 1.68 -15.46
C GLY A 136 -7.12 2.29 -14.83
N ILE A 137 -6.98 3.01 -13.71
CA ILE A 137 -8.13 3.59 -12.98
C ILE A 137 -8.68 4.74 -13.81
N SER A 138 -9.75 4.45 -14.56
CA SER A 138 -10.53 5.40 -15.36
C SER A 138 -11.99 5.50 -14.91
N ALA A 139 -12.39 4.69 -13.92
CA ALA A 139 -13.75 4.67 -13.43
C ALA A 139 -14.09 5.99 -12.70
N VAL A 140 -15.21 6.59 -13.09
CA VAL A 140 -15.76 7.80 -12.46
C VAL A 140 -16.99 7.40 -11.64
N PRO A 141 -17.15 7.88 -10.40
CA PRO A 141 -18.33 7.62 -9.59
C PRO A 141 -19.63 8.04 -10.28
N HIS A 142 -20.72 7.33 -10.00
CA HIS A 142 -22.02 7.58 -10.64
C HIS A 142 -22.48 9.04 -10.45
N TYR A 143 -22.36 9.58 -9.23
CA TYR A 143 -22.75 10.96 -8.95
C TYR A 143 -21.93 12.01 -9.74
N VAL A 144 -20.63 11.79 -9.92
CA VAL A 144 -19.78 12.71 -10.70
C VAL A 144 -20.14 12.68 -12.19
N LYS A 145 -20.50 11.50 -12.73
CA LYS A 145 -21.01 11.39 -14.11
C LYS A 145 -22.32 12.16 -14.29
N LYS A 146 -23.16 12.28 -13.25
CA LYS A 146 -24.39 13.06 -13.28
C LYS A 146 -24.09 14.56 -13.34
N GLN A 147 -23.19 15.05 -12.48
CA GLN A 147 -22.78 16.45 -12.44
C GLN A 147 -22.09 16.95 -13.72
N GLN A 148 -21.46 16.07 -14.51
CA GLN A 148 -20.79 16.45 -15.76
C GLN A 148 -21.74 16.54 -16.97
N LYS A 149 -23.00 16.09 -16.82
CA LYS A 149 -24.02 16.16 -17.87
C LYS A 149 -24.92 17.39 -17.74
N ASP A 150 -24.89 18.04 -16.58
CA ASP A 150 -25.55 19.32 -16.29
C ASP A 150 -24.59 20.49 -16.59
#